data_AF-A0AAD4NA96-F1
#
_entry.id   AF-A0AAD4NA96-F1
#
_cell.length_a   1.000
_cell.length_b   1.000
_cell.length_c   1.000
_cell.angle_alpha   90.00
_cell.angle_beta   90.00
_cell.angle_gamma   90.00
#
_symmetry.space_group_name_H-M   'P 1'
#
loop_
_entity.id
_entity.type
_entity.pdbx_description
1 polymer ?
#
loop_
_entity_poly.entity_id
_entity_poly.type
_entity_poly.pdbx_seq_one_letter_code
_entity_poly.pdbx_strand_id
1 'polypeptide(L)'
;MADEEVAKTSDFPLADDETFPNELDKSSRHPKPAQPLPKDEFEDLEERARLISQILELQNTLEDLSHRYDSVKDECSKLCSENRVLSQYIKNLMSSSSLFQNTANTKSGISKEAEEILFNDQCW
;
A
#
# COMPACT_ATOMS: atom_id res chain seq x y z
N MET A 1 -20.46 -37.94 -21.31
CA MET A 1 -21.32 -37.67 -22.47
C MET A 1 -21.94 -36.31 -22.19
N ALA A 2 -21.16 -35.27 -22.39
CA ALA A 2 -20.96 -34.52 -23.64
C ALA A 2 -21.90 -33.32 -23.63
N ASP A 3 -21.28 -32.15 -23.71
CA ASP A 3 -21.76 -30.77 -23.55
C ASP A 3 -22.87 -30.38 -24.54
N GLU A 4 -23.70 -29.40 -24.15
CA GLU A 4 -23.97 -28.24 -25.02
C GLU A 4 -24.51 -27.04 -24.23
N GLU A 5 -23.64 -26.04 -24.08
CA GLU A 5 -23.98 -24.64 -23.82
C GLU A 5 -24.90 -24.12 -24.93
N VAL A 6 -26.12 -23.68 -24.58
CA VAL A 6 -26.86 -22.72 -25.41
C VAL A 6 -27.21 -21.54 -24.52
N ALA A 7 -26.44 -20.47 -24.75
CA ALA A 7 -26.64 -19.14 -24.22
C ALA A 7 -28.13 -18.76 -24.29
N LYS A 8 -28.70 -18.39 -23.14
CA LYS A 8 -29.92 -17.60 -23.10
C LYS A 8 -29.60 -16.26 -23.74
N THR A 9 -29.88 -16.15 -25.04
CA THR A 9 -30.01 -14.89 -25.74
C THR A 9 -31.14 -14.14 -25.06
N SER A 10 -30.77 -13.22 -24.18
CA SER A 10 -31.66 -12.17 -23.72
C SER A 10 -32.21 -11.48 -24.95
N ASP A 11 -33.48 -11.74 -25.26
CA ASP A 11 -34.25 -11.02 -26.27
C ASP A 11 -34.28 -9.55 -25.87
N PHE A 12 -33.30 -8.80 -26.36
CA PHE A 12 -33.34 -7.34 -26.33
C PHE A 12 -34.45 -6.94 -27.29
N PRO A 13 -35.50 -6.22 -26.83
CA PRO A 13 -36.56 -5.78 -27.71
C PRO A 13 -35.97 -4.86 -28.77
N LEU A 14 -35.99 -5.33 -30.02
CA LEU A 14 -35.59 -4.57 -31.18
C LEU A 14 -36.59 -3.41 -31.33
N ALA A 15 -36.11 -2.17 -31.37
CA ALA A 15 -36.91 -0.96 -31.43
C ALA A 15 -37.59 -0.71 -32.80
N ASP A 16 -38.01 -1.79 -33.48
CA ASP A 16 -38.57 -1.72 -34.84
C ASP A 16 -39.94 -2.41 -34.97
N ASP A 17 -40.63 -2.69 -33.85
CA ASP A 17 -42.05 -3.07 -33.90
C ASP A 17 -42.93 -1.81 -33.90
N GLU A 18 -42.70 -0.97 -34.91
CA GLU A 18 -43.44 0.27 -35.16
C GLU A 18 -44.76 -0.05 -35.88
N THR A 19 -45.80 -0.44 -35.13
CA THR A 19 -47.18 -0.16 -35.55
C THR A 19 -47.59 1.20 -34.98
N PHE A 20 -46.98 2.27 -35.50
CA PHE A 20 -47.44 3.64 -35.28
C PHE A 20 -48.26 4.10 -36.50
N PRO A 21 -49.42 4.75 -36.31
CA PRO A 21 -50.22 5.28 -37.41
C PRO A 21 -49.38 6.28 -38.21
N ASN A 22 -49.31 6.03 -39.52
CA ASN A 22 -48.64 6.85 -40.50
C ASN A 22 -49.35 8.21 -40.64
N GLU A 23 -49.00 9.19 -39.81
CA GLU A 23 -49.35 10.60 -40.01
C GLU A 23 -48.08 11.46 -39.89
N LEU A 24 -47.38 11.56 -41.02
CA LEU A 24 -46.12 12.25 -41.15
C LEU A 24 -46.35 13.76 -41.35
N ASP A 25 -46.75 14.49 -40.30
CA ASP A 25 -46.68 15.96 -40.31
C ASP A 25 -45.19 16.38 -40.22
N LYS A 26 -44.63 16.73 -41.38
CA LYS A 26 -43.25 17.18 -41.55
C LYS A 26 -43.07 18.68 -41.29
N SER A 27 -44.06 19.37 -40.74
CA SER A 27 -43.93 20.78 -40.39
C SER A 27 -43.48 20.93 -38.94
N SER A 28 -42.24 21.38 -38.72
CA SER A 28 -41.68 21.81 -37.41
C SER A 28 -41.05 20.76 -36.49
N ARG A 29 -40.20 19.85 -37.00
CA ARG A 29 -39.14 19.25 -36.16
C ARG A 29 -37.88 20.11 -36.21
N HIS A 30 -37.90 21.20 -35.46
CA HIS A 30 -36.68 21.97 -35.21
C HIS A 30 -35.78 21.14 -34.26
N PRO A 31 -34.55 20.79 -34.64
CA PRO A 31 -33.59 20.25 -33.68
C PRO A 31 -33.38 21.32 -32.61
N LYS A 32 -33.68 21.00 -31.35
CA LYS A 32 -33.36 21.89 -30.23
C LYS A 32 -31.84 22.11 -30.27
N PRO A 33 -31.34 23.35 -30.26
CA PRO A 33 -29.92 23.61 -30.12
C PRO A 33 -29.41 22.83 -28.91
N ALA A 34 -28.25 22.19 -29.04
CA ALA A 34 -27.57 21.59 -27.90
C ALA A 34 -27.42 22.68 -26.84
N GLN A 35 -28.22 22.59 -25.77
CA GLN A 35 -28.08 23.52 -24.65
C GLN A 35 -26.65 23.32 -24.11
N PRO A 36 -25.89 24.40 -23.88
CA PRO A 36 -24.62 24.28 -23.20
C PRO A 36 -24.89 23.60 -21.86
N LEU A 37 -24.28 22.44 -21.64
CA LEU A 37 -24.23 21.78 -20.34
C LEU A 37 -23.78 22.82 -19.29
N PRO A 38 -24.40 22.86 -18.09
CA PRO A 38 -24.06 23.84 -17.06
C PRO A 38 -22.54 23.84 -16.79
N LYS A 39 -21.88 24.98 -16.99
CA LYS A 39 -20.42 25.10 -16.83
C LYS A 39 -19.96 24.73 -15.42
N ASP A 40 -20.81 25.00 -14.44
CA ASP A 40 -20.56 24.73 -13.03
C ASP A 40 -20.42 23.22 -12.75
N GLU A 41 -21.12 22.34 -13.49
CA GLU A 41 -20.99 20.89 -13.34
C GLU A 41 -19.67 20.36 -13.91
N PHE A 42 -19.15 20.96 -14.98
CA PHE A 42 -17.85 20.57 -15.54
C PHE A 42 -16.68 21.01 -14.67
N GLU A 43 -16.75 22.20 -14.07
CA GLU A 43 -15.70 22.71 -13.18
C GLU A 43 -15.60 21.86 -11.90
N ASP A 44 -16.74 21.47 -11.32
CA ASP A 44 -16.79 20.53 -10.18
C ASP A 44 -16.25 19.14 -10.56
N LEU A 45 -16.58 18.63 -11.75
CA LEU A 45 -16.01 17.36 -12.24
C LEU A 45 -14.50 17.44 -12.45
N GLU A 46 -13.98 18.55 -12.99
CA GLU A 46 -12.55 18.74 -13.20
C GLU A 46 -11.79 18.90 -11.87
N GLU A 47 -12.35 19.65 -10.92
CA GLU A 47 -11.77 19.77 -9.57
C GLU A 47 -11.73 18.42 -8.85
N ARG A 48 -12.83 17.66 -8.90
CA ARG A 48 -12.86 16.28 -8.39
C ARG A 48 -11.83 15.39 -9.07
N ALA A 49 -11.67 15.49 -10.39
CA ALA A 49 -10.66 14.72 -11.12
C ALA A 49 -9.23 15.09 -10.67
N ARG A 50 -8.93 16.37 -10.45
CA ARG A 50 -7.62 16.81 -9.93
C ARG A 50 -7.37 16.30 -8.51
N LEU A 51 -8.38 16.36 -7.63
CA LEU A 51 -8.29 15.83 -6.27
C LEU A 51 -8.06 14.32 -6.27
N ILE A 52 -8.76 13.57 -7.13
CA ILE A 52 -8.55 12.13 -7.28
C ILE A 52 -7.10 11.84 -7.71
N SER A 53 -6.57 12.55 -8.71
CA SER A 53 -5.19 12.38 -9.15
C SER A 53 -4.19 12.64 -8.02
N GLN A 54 -4.37 13.71 -7.26
CA GLN A 54 -3.51 14.02 -6.12
C GLN A 54 -3.58 12.94 -5.04
N ILE A 55 -4.78 12.42 -4.74
CA ILE A 55 -4.95 11.33 -3.78
C ILE A 55 -4.20 10.09 -4.26
N LEU A 56 -4.30 9.73 -5.54
CA LEU A 56 -3.61 8.57 -6.10
C LEU A 56 -2.09 8.72 -6.05
N GLU A 57 -1.55 9.90 -6.38
CA GLU A 57 -0.12 10.17 -6.25
C GLU A 57 0.35 10.07 -4.80
N LEU A 58 -0.40 10.65 -3.85
CA LEU A 58 -0.07 10.56 -2.43
C LEU A 58 -0.15 9.12 -1.92
N GLN A 59 -1.14 8.34 -2.35
CA GLN A 59 -1.26 6.93 -2.00
C GLN A 59 -0.07 6.12 -2.50
N ASN A 60 0.33 6.31 -3.76
CA ASN A 60 1.50 5.64 -4.33
C ASN A 60 2.78 5.98 -3.57
N THR A 61 3.01 7.27 -3.29
CA THR A 61 4.23 7.69 -2.55
C THR A 61 4.25 7.18 -1.12
N LEU A 62 3.08 7.08 -0.46
CA LEU A 62 2.97 6.52 0.88
C LEU A 62 3.22 5.01 0.87
N GLU A 63 2.68 4.29 -0.12
CA GLU A 63 2.90 2.87 -0.29
C GLU A 63 4.39 2.56 -0.50
N ASP A 64 5.07 3.32 -1.37
CA ASP A 64 6.51 3.19 -1.59
C ASP A 64 7.32 3.42 -0.30
N LEU A 65 6.94 4.44 0.47
CA LEU A 65 7.61 4.74 1.73
C LEU A 65 7.37 3.65 2.78
N SER A 66 6.15 3.10 2.85
CA SER A 66 5.80 1.99 3.75
C SER A 66 6.64 0.75 3.44
N HIS A 67 6.74 0.36 2.17
CA HIS A 67 7.55 -0.78 1.76
C HIS A 67 9.04 -0.58 2.09
N ARG A 68 9.56 0.63 1.86
CA ARG A 68 10.95 0.95 2.21
C ARG A 68 11.18 0.91 3.71
N TYR A 69 10.23 1.39 4.50
CA TYR A 69 10.28 1.29 5.96
C TYR A 69 10.31 -0.17 6.42
N ASP A 70 9.43 -1.02 5.89
CA ASP A 70 9.40 -2.44 6.22
C ASP A 70 10.71 -3.15 5.86
N SER A 71 11.25 -2.86 4.67
CA SER A 71 12.56 -3.41 4.26
C SER A 71 13.71 -3.00 5.19
N VAL A 72 13.73 -1.74 5.63
CA VAL A 72 14.77 -1.25 6.55
C VAL A 72 14.60 -1.87 7.93
N LYS A 73 13.35 -2.03 8.39
CA LYS A 73 13.02 -2.68 9.66
C LYS A 73 13.49 -4.14 9.67
N ASP A 74 13.25 -4.87 8.60
CA ASP A 74 13.67 -6.27 8.48
C ASP A 74 15.20 -6.40 8.48
N GLU A 75 15.90 -5.53 7.74
CA GLU A 75 17.37 -5.52 7.72
C GLU A 75 17.95 -5.16 9.11
N CYS A 76 17.37 -4.15 9.77
CA CYS A 76 17.75 -3.76 11.12
C CYS A 76 17.56 -4.92 12.11
N SER A 77 16.42 -5.62 12.05
CA SER A 77 16.13 -6.78 12.91
C SER A 77 17.14 -7.91 12.69
N LYS A 78 17.49 -8.19 11.42
CA LYS A 78 18.51 -9.19 11.08
C LYS A 78 19.86 -8.83 11.68
N LEU A 79 20.34 -7.59 11.47
CA LEU A 79 21.61 -7.11 11.99
C LEU A 79 21.65 -7.13 13.53
N CYS A 80 20.55 -6.72 14.18
CA CYS A 80 20.39 -6.83 15.63
C CYS A 80 20.57 -8.28 16.12
N SER A 81 19.89 -9.23 15.47
CA SER A 81 19.95 -10.65 15.87
C SER A 81 21.36 -11.23 15.69
N GLU A 82 22.05 -10.90 14.61
CA GLU A 82 23.42 -11.34 14.35
C GLU A 82 24.40 -10.75 15.36
N ASN A 83 24.29 -9.45 15.62
CA ASN A 83 25.14 -8.77 16.59
C ASN A 83 24.92 -9.30 18.01
N ARG A 84 23.68 -9.66 18.37
CA ARG A 84 23.37 -10.33 19.65
C ARG A 84 24.08 -11.67 19.77
N VAL A 85 24.06 -12.48 18.72
CA VAL A 85 24.76 -13.78 18.69
C VAL A 85 26.28 -13.58 18.81
N LEU A 86 26.85 -12.63 18.07
CA LEU A 86 28.28 -12.31 18.13
C LEU A 86 28.70 -11.79 19.51
N SER A 87 27.90 -10.91 20.10
CA SER A 87 28.11 -10.38 21.45
C SER A 87 28.12 -11.51 22.49
N GLN A 88 27.20 -12.47 22.39
CA GLN A 88 27.18 -13.64 23.27
C GLN A 88 28.41 -14.53 23.06
N TYR A 89 28.82 -14.74 21.82
CA TYR A 89 30.02 -15.53 21.50
C TYR A 89 31.28 -14.91 22.12
N ILE A 90 31.46 -13.60 21.98
CA ILE A 90 32.59 -12.87 22.59
C ILE A 90 32.53 -12.98 24.12
N LYS A 91 31.35 -12.80 24.73
CA LYS A 91 31.16 -12.98 26.19
C LYS A 91 31.57 -14.37 26.66
N ASN A 92 31.16 -15.41 25.94
CA ASN A 92 31.49 -16.80 26.27
C ASN A 92 33.00 -17.06 26.17
N LEU A 93 33.67 -16.50 25.16
CA LEU A 93 35.12 -16.61 25.03
C LEU A 93 35.85 -15.88 26.17
N MET A 94 35.42 -14.67 26.51
CA MET A 94 36.01 -13.89 27.60
C MET A 94 35.82 -14.59 28.95
N SER A 95 34.65 -15.17 29.22
CA SER A 95 34.39 -15.88 30.48
C SER A 95 35.13 -17.22 30.59
N SER A 96 35.32 -17.93 29.47
CA SER A 96 36.00 -19.23 29.42
C SER A 96 37.53 -19.13 29.49
N SER A 97 38.09 -17.94 29.24
CA SER A 97 39.54 -17.71 29.29
C SER A 97 39.95 -17.15 30.66
N SER A 98 40.84 -17.87 31.36
CA SER A 98 41.37 -17.46 32.67
C SER A 98 42.18 -16.16 32.61
N LEU A 99 42.67 -15.77 31.43
CA LEU A 99 43.40 -14.53 31.21
C LEU A 99 42.53 -13.27 31.47
N PHE A 100 41.21 -13.36 31.30
CA PHE A 100 40.28 -12.24 31.53
C PHE A 100 39.63 -12.26 32.91
N GLN A 101 39.66 -13.40 33.62
CA GLN A 101 39.15 -13.50 35.00
C GLN A 101 40.09 -12.78 35.99
N ASN A 102 41.40 -12.85 35.79
CA ASN A 102 42.38 -12.21 36.66
C ASN A 102 42.38 -10.66 36.59
N THR A 103 41.89 -10.06 35.50
CA THR A 103 41.78 -8.59 35.35
C THR A 103 40.41 -8.05 35.75
N ALA A 104 39.37 -8.89 35.83
CA ALA A 104 38.05 -8.52 36.32
C ALA A 104 37.99 -8.37 37.85
N ASN A 105 38.78 -9.18 38.59
CA ASN A 105 38.82 -9.14 40.06
C ASN A 105 39.36 -7.82 40.66
N THR A 106 39.91 -6.90 39.86
CA THR A 106 40.41 -5.60 40.32
C THR A 106 39.46 -4.43 39.99
N LYS A 107 38.32 -4.69 39.34
CA LYS A 107 37.30 -3.67 39.00
C LYS A 107 35.92 -4.08 39.51
N SER A 108 35.74 -4.17 40.82
CA SER A 108 34.45 -4.46 41.47
C SER A 108 33.44 -3.29 41.44
N GLY A 109 33.37 -2.47 40.39
CA GLY A 109 32.56 -1.24 40.43
C GLY A 109 32.03 -0.69 39.12
N ILE A 110 32.27 -1.34 37.98
CA ILE A 110 31.76 -0.86 36.69
C ILE A 110 31.12 -2.05 35.98
N SER A 111 29.95 -1.83 35.38
CA SER A 111 29.25 -2.73 34.45
C SER A 111 28.20 -3.67 35.05
N LYS A 112 27.18 -3.09 35.68
CA LYS A 112 25.81 -3.58 35.45
C LYS A 112 25.05 -2.66 34.49
N GLU A 113 25.19 -1.33 34.64
CA GLU A 113 24.64 -0.35 33.67
C GLU A 113 25.13 -0.54 32.22
N ALA A 114 26.42 -0.84 32.00
CA ALA A 114 26.97 -0.97 30.64
C ALA A 114 26.54 -2.25 29.92
N GLU A 115 26.12 -3.29 30.66
CA GLU A 115 25.54 -4.49 30.06
C GLU A 115 24.06 -4.30 29.70
N GLU A 116 23.34 -3.47 30.46
CA GLU A 116 21.93 -3.13 30.24
C GLU A 116 21.76 -2.17 29.05
N ILE A 117 22.72 -1.28 28.80
CA ILE A 117 22.74 -0.38 27.62
C ILE A 117 22.89 -1.15 26.30
N LEU A 118 23.52 -2.33 26.31
CA LEU A 118 23.59 -3.24 25.15
C LEU A 118 22.41 -4.21 25.06
N PHE A 119 21.61 -4.32 26.12
CA PHE A 119 20.46 -5.22 26.22
C PHE A 119 19.13 -4.48 26.02
N ASN A 120 19.13 -3.15 25.98
CA ASN A 120 17.95 -2.37 25.63
C ASN A 120 17.75 -2.42 24.10
N ASP A 121 17.21 -3.56 23.66
CA ASP A 121 16.72 -3.93 22.34
C ASP A 121 15.74 -2.86 21.77
N GLN A 122 16.26 -1.69 21.38
CA GLN A 122 15.58 -0.75 20.50
C GLN A 122 15.95 -1.07 19.05
N CYS A 123 15.71 -2.31 18.63
CA CYS A 123 15.40 -2.58 17.24
C CYS A 123 13.97 -2.06 17.07
N TRP A 124 13.80 -0.98 16.30
CA TRP A 124 12.58 -0.18 16.16
C TRP A 124 11.26 -0.95 16.14
#